data_AF-A0A8D8VZW2-F1
#
_entry.id   AF-A0A8D8VZW2-F1
#
_cell.length_a   1.000
_cell.length_b   1.000
_cell.length_c   1.000
_cell.angle_alpha   90.00
_cell.angle_beta   90.00
_cell.angle_gamma   90.00
#
_symmetry.space_group_name_H-M   'P 1'
#
loop_
_entity.id
_entity.type
_entity.pdbx_description
1 polymer ?
#
loop_
_entity_poly.entity_id
_entity_poly.type
_entity_poly.pdbx_seq_one_letter_code
_entity_poly.pdbx_strand_id
1 'polypeptide(L)'
;MLINKMYPKIKIKYLELLSSCFRFVGTACELSVCDDNPCMFGATCVQYPGSGFLCLCPLGKHGIFCEHDIDIGQASYSSSVAGLSSFSAYLIPATIHHSFELKFRFVPNTMDQIALLAFIGQDYQHDAITDHLAVSFIKGYVVLTWNLGSGMYQSTLISAYLLGCYNINTY
;
A
#
# COMPACT_ATOMS: atom_id res chain seq x y z
N MET A 1 38.94 49.84 -16.27
CA MET A 1 38.42 49.35 -14.98
C MET A 1 37.38 48.27 -15.26
N LEU A 2 37.79 47.01 -15.29
CA LEU A 2 36.91 45.84 -15.22
C LEU A 2 37.63 44.83 -14.32
N ILE A 3 37.11 44.66 -13.10
CA ILE A 3 37.64 43.76 -12.09
C ILE A 3 37.08 42.36 -12.42
N ASN A 4 37.92 41.49 -12.97
CA ASN A 4 37.59 40.08 -13.12
C ASN A 4 37.45 39.45 -11.73
N LYS A 5 36.21 39.10 -11.34
CA LYS A 5 35.94 38.27 -10.15
C LYS A 5 36.38 36.84 -10.46
N MET A 6 37.57 36.51 -9.96
CA MET A 6 38.11 35.16 -9.86
C MET A 6 37.47 34.50 -8.63
N TYR A 7 36.54 33.56 -8.82
CA TYR A 7 36.12 32.68 -7.73
C TYR A 7 37.21 31.61 -7.51
N PRO A 8 37.60 31.32 -6.26
CA PRO A 8 38.65 30.35 -5.98
C PRO A 8 38.19 28.95 -6.38
N LYS A 9 39.01 28.25 -7.18
CA LYS A 9 38.90 26.80 -7.34
C LYS A 9 39.13 26.17 -5.97
N ILE A 10 38.04 25.85 -5.27
CA ILE A 10 38.07 24.97 -4.11
C ILE A 10 38.50 23.61 -4.63
N LYS A 11 39.80 23.32 -4.52
CA LYS A 11 40.32 21.97 -4.68
C LYS A 11 39.75 21.16 -3.51
N ILE A 12 38.70 20.40 -3.79
CA ILE A 12 38.16 19.42 -2.84
C ILE A 12 39.27 18.40 -2.60
N LYS A 13 39.86 18.52 -1.42
CA LYS A 13 40.93 17.70 -0.85
C LYS A 13 40.34 16.37 -0.34
N TYR A 14 39.70 15.62 -1.24
CA TYR A 14 39.06 14.33 -0.92
C TYR A 14 39.24 13.33 -2.07
N LEU A 15 40.44 13.30 -2.64
CA LEU A 15 40.77 12.37 -3.73
C LEU A 15 42.12 11.69 -3.52
N GLU A 16 42.45 11.34 -2.28
CA GLU A 16 43.55 10.44 -1.87
C GLU A 16 43.14 9.95 -0.46
N LEU A 17 42.93 8.68 -0.11
CA LEU A 17 43.40 7.39 -0.59
C LEU A 17 42.48 6.28 0.03
N LEU A 18 42.52 5.09 -0.60
CA LEU A 18 42.12 3.75 -0.11
C LEU A 18 40.68 3.24 -0.40
N SER A 19 40.64 2.27 -1.33
CA SER A 19 39.81 1.05 -1.25
C SER A 19 38.28 1.20 -1.12
N SER A 20 37.60 1.74 -2.12
CA SER A 20 36.17 1.45 -2.28
C SER A 20 35.96 0.63 -3.53
N CYS A 21 36.03 -0.68 -3.35
CA CYS A 21 35.71 -1.68 -4.35
C CYS A 21 34.21 -1.62 -4.67
N PHE A 22 33.81 -0.63 -5.45
CA PHE A 22 32.41 -0.32 -5.62
C PHE A 22 31.79 -1.35 -6.58
N ARG A 23 31.02 -2.32 -6.03
CA ARG A 23 30.42 -3.50 -6.72
C ARG A 23 31.34 -4.73 -6.85
N PHE A 24 32.57 -4.66 -6.33
CA PHE A 24 33.55 -5.73 -6.39
C PHE A 24 34.10 -6.04 -4.98
N VAL A 25 34.73 -7.18 -4.79
CA VAL A 25 35.40 -7.65 -3.56
C VAL A 25 36.76 -8.27 -3.91
N GLY A 26 37.60 -8.50 -2.90
CA GLY A 26 38.97 -9.00 -3.08
C GLY A 26 40.03 -7.93 -2.86
N THR A 27 41.28 -8.36 -2.65
CA THR A 27 42.40 -7.45 -2.37
C THR A 27 42.74 -6.54 -3.55
N ALA A 28 42.37 -6.96 -4.77
CA ALA A 28 42.58 -6.23 -6.01
C ALA A 28 41.27 -5.89 -6.74
N CYS A 29 40.10 -6.01 -6.09
CA CYS A 29 38.79 -5.80 -6.69
C CYS A 29 38.47 -6.69 -7.90
N GLU A 30 38.91 -7.94 -7.82
CA GLU A 30 38.88 -8.90 -8.90
C GLU A 30 37.57 -9.72 -8.96
N LEU A 31 36.80 -9.79 -7.88
CA LEU A 31 35.55 -10.55 -7.79
C LEU A 31 34.34 -9.61 -7.76
N SER A 32 33.27 -9.91 -8.45
CA SER A 32 32.01 -9.16 -8.34
C SER A 32 31.30 -9.50 -7.04
N VAL A 33 30.63 -8.52 -6.43
CA VAL A 33 29.76 -8.76 -5.25
C VAL A 33 28.64 -9.75 -5.57
N CYS A 34 28.27 -9.92 -6.85
CA CYS A 34 27.25 -10.87 -7.28
C CYS A 34 27.78 -12.25 -7.72
N ASP A 35 29.09 -12.50 -7.72
CA ASP A 35 29.65 -13.78 -8.23
C ASP A 35 29.13 -14.99 -7.44
N ASP A 36 29.08 -14.88 -6.12
CA ASP A 36 28.53 -15.92 -5.23
C ASP A 36 27.02 -15.75 -4.95
N ASN A 37 26.36 -14.79 -5.60
CA ASN A 37 24.98 -14.35 -5.38
C ASN A 37 24.58 -14.26 -3.88
N PRO A 38 24.74 -13.09 -3.23
CA PRO A 38 24.42 -12.92 -1.81
C PRO A 38 22.91 -12.92 -1.51
N CYS A 39 22.04 -12.92 -2.52
CA CYS A 39 20.60 -12.83 -2.34
C CYS A 39 19.98 -14.18 -1.97
N MET A 40 19.02 -14.19 -1.05
CA MET A 40 18.37 -15.41 -0.58
C MET A 40 17.23 -15.88 -1.49
N PHE A 41 16.81 -17.14 -1.29
CA PHE A 41 15.61 -17.74 -1.92
C PHE A 41 15.58 -17.68 -3.45
N GLY A 42 16.75 -17.77 -4.10
CA GLY A 42 16.84 -17.75 -5.56
C GLY A 42 16.60 -16.37 -6.18
N ALA A 43 16.67 -15.30 -5.38
CA ALA A 43 16.64 -13.93 -5.87
C ALA A 43 17.85 -13.62 -6.78
N THR A 44 17.64 -12.68 -7.71
CA THR A 44 18.67 -12.29 -8.68
C THR A 44 19.49 -11.12 -8.15
N CYS A 45 20.81 -11.28 -8.03
CA CYS A 45 21.73 -10.18 -7.73
C CYS A 45 22.05 -9.37 -8.98
N VAL A 46 21.98 -8.03 -8.87
CA VAL A 46 22.45 -7.11 -9.90
C VAL A 46 23.41 -6.09 -9.29
N GLN A 47 24.50 -5.75 -9.99
CA GLN A 47 25.41 -4.70 -9.55
C GLN A 47 24.69 -3.34 -9.59
N TYR A 48 24.77 -2.56 -8.50
CA TYR A 48 24.01 -1.31 -8.37
C TYR A 48 24.88 -0.13 -7.90
N PRO A 49 24.82 1.05 -8.55
CA PRO A 49 25.45 2.29 -8.08
C PRO A 49 24.97 2.72 -6.68
N GLY A 50 25.82 3.22 -5.80
CA GLY A 50 25.48 3.57 -4.40
C GLY A 50 25.67 2.45 -3.37
N SER A 51 24.96 1.32 -3.47
CA SER A 51 25.05 0.19 -2.51
C SER A 51 26.05 -0.92 -2.88
N GLY A 52 26.47 -0.99 -4.14
CA GLY A 52 27.36 -2.04 -4.66
C GLY A 52 26.61 -3.20 -5.32
N PHE A 53 25.44 -3.56 -4.79
CA PHE A 53 24.54 -4.55 -5.37
C PHE A 53 23.08 -4.27 -4.97
N LEU A 54 22.15 -4.90 -5.69
CA LEU A 54 20.72 -4.88 -5.43
C LEU A 54 20.18 -6.31 -5.64
N CYS A 55 19.39 -6.80 -4.70
CA CYS A 55 18.67 -8.06 -4.85
C CYS A 55 17.27 -7.82 -5.42
N LEU A 56 16.95 -8.49 -6.52
CA LEU A 56 15.61 -8.51 -7.10
C LEU A 56 14.81 -9.62 -6.40
N CYS A 57 14.02 -9.24 -5.40
CA CYS A 57 13.32 -10.20 -4.55
C CYS A 57 12.16 -10.90 -5.26
N PRO A 58 11.96 -12.22 -5.02
CA PRO A 58 10.78 -12.93 -5.48
C PRO A 58 9.52 -12.41 -4.78
N LEU A 59 8.36 -12.73 -5.34
CA LEU A 59 7.07 -12.33 -4.79
C LEU A 59 6.94 -12.81 -3.34
N GLY A 60 6.53 -11.90 -2.45
CA GLY A 60 6.37 -12.20 -1.03
C GLY A 60 7.66 -12.09 -0.20
N LYS A 61 8.78 -11.59 -0.75
CA LYS A 61 10.03 -11.34 -0.01
C LYS A 61 10.48 -9.89 -0.09
N HIS A 62 11.14 -9.40 0.95
CA HIS A 62 11.78 -8.09 0.99
C HIS A 62 13.04 -8.10 1.87
N GLY A 63 13.73 -6.95 1.95
CA GLY A 63 15.01 -6.82 2.65
C GLY A 63 16.16 -6.59 1.67
N ILE A 64 17.37 -6.35 2.20
CA ILE A 64 18.56 -6.10 1.36
C ILE A 64 18.98 -7.38 0.64
N PHE A 65 18.78 -8.53 1.28
CA PHE A 65 19.10 -9.86 0.78
C PHE A 65 17.84 -10.71 0.49
N CYS A 66 16.64 -10.11 0.51
CA CYS A 66 15.36 -10.80 0.40
C CYS A 66 15.12 -11.82 1.53
N GLU A 67 15.71 -11.57 2.69
CA GLU A 67 15.72 -12.42 3.87
C GLU A 67 14.38 -12.41 4.64
N HIS A 68 13.55 -11.39 4.40
CA HIS A 68 12.30 -11.21 5.11
C HIS A 68 11.10 -11.60 4.25
N ASP A 69 10.13 -12.25 4.87
CA ASP A 69 8.80 -12.43 4.28
C ASP A 69 8.02 -11.12 4.30
N ILE A 70 7.37 -10.80 3.20
CA ILE A 70 6.37 -9.74 3.17
C ILE A 70 5.14 -10.30 3.88
N ASP A 71 4.93 -9.84 5.09
CA ASP A 71 3.66 -10.04 5.78
C ASP A 71 2.64 -9.02 5.23
N ILE A 72 1.77 -9.47 4.32
CA ILE A 72 0.62 -8.67 3.86
C ILE A 72 -0.46 -8.77 4.94
N GLY A 73 -0.27 -8.06 6.06
CA GLY A 73 -1.16 -8.15 7.21
C GLY A 73 -2.46 -7.37 7.06
N GLN A 74 -2.44 -6.23 6.37
CA GLN A 74 -3.63 -5.39 6.18
C GLN A 74 -3.59 -4.72 4.81
N ALA A 75 -4.62 -4.96 3.99
CA ALA A 75 -4.79 -4.24 2.74
C ALA A 75 -5.00 -2.75 3.03
N SER A 76 -4.18 -1.90 2.42
CA SER A 76 -4.30 -0.45 2.50
C SER A 76 -4.87 0.06 1.19
N TYR A 77 -6.06 0.66 1.28
CA TYR A 77 -6.71 1.30 0.15
C TYR A 77 -6.50 2.80 0.28
N SER A 78 -5.83 3.37 -0.70
CA SER A 78 -5.61 4.81 -0.79
C SER A 78 -6.09 5.32 -2.15
N SER A 79 -6.49 6.58 -2.18
CA SER A 79 -6.74 7.30 -3.42
C SER A 79 -5.58 8.27 -3.61
N SER A 80 -4.66 7.93 -4.51
CA SER A 80 -3.56 8.81 -4.91
C SER A 80 -3.99 9.82 -5.98
N VAL A 81 -5.14 9.59 -6.64
CA VAL A 81 -5.69 10.45 -7.68
C VAL A 81 -7.19 10.61 -7.46
N ALA A 82 -7.68 11.86 -7.45
CA ALA A 82 -9.10 12.16 -7.27
C ALA A 82 -9.96 11.43 -8.32
N GLY A 83 -10.92 10.62 -7.85
CA GLY A 83 -11.79 9.81 -8.70
C GLY A 83 -11.27 8.39 -8.99
N LEU A 84 -10.05 8.06 -8.56
CA LEU A 84 -9.49 6.71 -8.61
C LEU A 84 -9.26 6.21 -7.19
N SER A 85 -10.11 5.28 -6.76
CA SER A 85 -9.95 4.55 -5.50
C SER A 85 -9.50 3.13 -5.81
N SER A 86 -8.52 2.64 -5.06
CA SER A 86 -8.20 1.21 -5.08
C SER A 86 -9.32 0.43 -4.38
N PHE A 87 -9.75 -0.68 -4.97
CA PHE A 87 -10.78 -1.55 -4.39
C PHE A 87 -10.47 -3.02 -4.69
N SER A 88 -11.01 -3.90 -3.86
CA SER A 88 -11.05 -5.34 -4.12
C SER A 88 -12.49 -5.74 -4.40
N ALA A 89 -12.74 -6.34 -5.56
CA ALA A 89 -14.06 -6.84 -5.95
C ALA A 89 -14.06 -8.36 -5.98
N TYR A 90 -15.14 -8.94 -5.46
CA TYR A 90 -15.35 -10.39 -5.42
C TYR A 90 -16.74 -10.70 -5.97
N LEU A 91 -16.83 -11.74 -6.79
CA LEU A 91 -18.11 -12.31 -7.20
C LEU A 91 -18.62 -13.19 -6.05
N ILE A 92 -19.82 -12.91 -5.56
CA ILE A 92 -20.44 -13.71 -4.50
C ILE A 92 -21.05 -14.97 -5.15
N PRO A 93 -20.55 -16.18 -4.88
CA PRO A 93 -21.08 -17.40 -5.50
C PRO A 93 -22.45 -17.75 -4.89
N ALA A 94 -23.50 -17.58 -5.70
CA ALA A 94 -24.88 -18.08 -5.64
C ALA A 94 -25.71 -18.06 -4.32
N THR A 95 -26.93 -17.53 -4.50
CA THR A 95 -28.13 -17.45 -3.63
C THR A 95 -27.97 -16.78 -2.27
N ILE A 96 -28.35 -15.50 -2.23
CA ILE A 96 -28.56 -14.74 -1.00
C ILE A 96 -29.77 -15.35 -0.28
N HIS A 97 -29.53 -15.97 0.90
CA HIS A 97 -30.59 -16.38 1.82
C HIS A 97 -31.31 -15.15 2.39
N HIS A 98 -32.42 -15.32 3.11
CA HIS A 98 -33.14 -14.21 3.81
C HIS A 98 -32.27 -13.41 4.82
N SER A 99 -31.01 -13.80 5.04
CA SER A 99 -30.07 -13.19 5.96
C SER A 99 -28.67 -13.16 5.35
N PHE A 100 -27.95 -12.06 5.60
CA PHE A 100 -26.56 -11.86 5.19
C PHE A 100 -25.79 -11.26 6.37
N GLU A 101 -24.54 -11.68 6.57
CA GLU A 101 -23.66 -11.14 7.61
C GLU A 101 -22.33 -10.71 6.99
N LEU A 102 -21.95 -9.44 7.17
CA LEU A 102 -20.68 -8.89 6.73
C LEU A 102 -19.85 -8.46 7.93
N LYS A 103 -18.69 -9.10 8.08
CA LYS A 103 -17.72 -8.82 9.15
C LYS A 103 -16.40 -8.38 8.53
N PHE A 104 -15.94 -7.18 8.90
CA PHE A 104 -14.62 -6.71 8.51
C PHE A 104 -14.03 -5.76 9.55
N ARG A 105 -12.71 -5.59 9.46
CA ARG A 105 -11.91 -4.66 10.25
C ARG A 105 -11.31 -3.63 9.29
N PHE A 106 -11.55 -2.35 9.54
CA PHE A 106 -10.93 -1.26 8.79
C PHE A 106 -10.01 -0.46 9.71
N VAL A 107 -9.24 0.51 9.23
CA VAL A 107 -8.59 1.54 10.06
C VAL A 107 -8.69 2.85 9.28
N PRO A 108 -9.36 3.89 9.80
CA PRO A 108 -9.44 5.16 9.09
C PRO A 108 -8.11 5.92 9.18
N ASN A 109 -7.73 6.64 8.12
CA ASN A 109 -6.55 7.50 8.14
C ASN A 109 -6.80 8.74 9.02
N THR A 110 -8.03 9.27 8.98
CA THR A 110 -8.49 10.34 9.86
C THR A 110 -9.97 10.16 10.19
N MET A 111 -10.39 10.64 11.36
CA MET A 111 -11.79 10.57 11.78
C MET A 111 -12.69 11.45 10.92
N ASP A 112 -12.17 12.52 10.32
CA ASP A 112 -12.96 13.44 9.49
C ASP A 112 -13.13 12.98 8.03
N GLN A 113 -12.57 11.82 7.66
CA GLN A 113 -12.66 11.33 6.29
C GLN A 113 -14.07 10.83 5.94
N ILE A 114 -14.33 10.77 4.64
CA ILE A 114 -15.49 10.11 4.04
C ILE A 114 -14.95 8.97 3.19
N ALA A 115 -15.37 7.75 3.48
CA ALA A 115 -14.91 6.56 2.77
C ALA A 115 -16.04 5.54 2.59
N LEU A 116 -16.12 4.94 1.40
CA LEU A 116 -16.93 3.75 1.16
C LEU A 116 -16.13 2.52 1.60
N LEU A 117 -16.65 1.76 2.57
CA LEU A 117 -15.98 0.60 3.16
C LEU A 117 -16.38 -0.71 2.46
N ALA A 118 -17.66 -0.85 2.12
CA ALA A 118 -18.18 -2.00 1.39
C ALA A 118 -19.37 -1.58 0.53
N PHE A 119 -19.50 -2.19 -0.64
CA PHE A 119 -20.64 -2.00 -1.53
C PHE A 119 -21.04 -3.33 -2.17
N ILE A 120 -22.33 -3.61 -2.14
CA ILE A 120 -22.96 -4.75 -2.79
C ILE A 120 -24.11 -4.18 -3.62
N GLY A 121 -24.14 -4.43 -4.92
CA GLY A 121 -25.15 -3.91 -5.82
C GLY A 121 -25.30 -4.79 -7.05
N GLN A 122 -26.35 -4.54 -7.84
CA GLN A 122 -26.64 -5.31 -9.06
C GLN A 122 -25.68 -4.95 -10.22
N ASP A 123 -25.44 -5.91 -11.12
CA ASP A 123 -24.43 -5.86 -12.19
C ASP A 123 -24.60 -4.74 -13.23
N TYR A 124 -25.76 -4.07 -13.29
CA TYR A 124 -26.09 -3.19 -14.42
C TYR A 124 -25.98 -1.70 -14.12
N GLN A 125 -26.48 -1.25 -12.96
CA GLN A 125 -26.41 0.16 -12.54
C GLN A 125 -26.11 0.22 -11.05
N HIS A 126 -25.22 1.14 -10.67
CA HIS A 126 -24.79 1.39 -9.29
C HIS A 126 -25.23 2.78 -8.85
N ASP A 127 -26.54 3.05 -8.93
CA ASP A 127 -27.12 4.30 -8.45
C ASP A 127 -27.90 4.07 -7.14
N ALA A 128 -28.35 5.16 -6.53
CA ALA A 128 -29.11 5.10 -5.28
C ALA A 128 -30.51 4.44 -5.43
N ILE A 129 -30.95 4.19 -6.66
CA ILE A 129 -32.29 3.70 -7.00
C ILE A 129 -32.27 2.18 -7.14
N THR A 130 -31.17 1.62 -7.63
CA THR A 130 -30.94 0.18 -7.70
C THR A 130 -30.80 -0.47 -6.34
N ASP A 131 -31.07 -1.77 -6.30
CA ASP A 131 -30.87 -2.56 -5.09
C ASP A 131 -29.39 -2.55 -4.73
N HIS A 132 -29.11 -2.03 -3.55
CA HIS A 132 -27.75 -1.92 -3.05
C HIS A 132 -27.72 -2.02 -1.53
N LEU A 133 -26.55 -2.38 -1.03
CA LEU A 133 -26.16 -2.26 0.36
C LEU A 133 -24.76 -1.63 0.39
N ALA A 134 -24.61 -0.56 1.16
CA ALA A 134 -23.38 0.19 1.28
C ALA A 134 -23.05 0.41 2.77
N VAL A 135 -21.79 0.18 3.13
CA VAL A 135 -21.25 0.56 4.44
C VAL A 135 -20.26 1.69 4.22
N SER A 136 -20.50 2.83 4.85
CA SER A 136 -19.69 4.04 4.73
C SER A 136 -19.14 4.48 6.06
N PHE A 137 -17.95 5.08 6.05
CA PHE A 137 -17.39 5.83 7.16
C PHE A 137 -17.49 7.32 6.88
N ILE A 138 -18.22 8.05 7.73
CA ILE A 138 -18.48 9.49 7.54
C ILE A 138 -18.21 10.19 8.87
N LYS A 139 -17.12 10.96 8.93
CA LYS A 139 -16.81 11.84 10.07
C LYS A 139 -16.86 11.13 11.43
N GLY A 140 -16.29 9.93 11.51
CA GLY A 140 -16.25 9.14 12.74
C GLY A 140 -17.48 8.27 12.97
N TYR A 141 -18.41 8.17 12.02
CA TYR A 141 -19.59 7.32 12.11
C TYR A 141 -19.57 6.23 11.05
N VAL A 142 -19.98 5.03 11.45
CA VAL A 142 -20.30 3.95 10.51
C VAL A 142 -21.77 4.09 10.13
N VAL A 143 -22.02 4.24 8.84
CA VAL A 143 -23.34 4.43 8.26
C VAL A 143 -23.63 3.25 7.35
N LEU A 144 -24.78 2.61 7.57
CA LEU A 144 -25.32 1.58 6.69
C LEU A 144 -26.42 2.20 5.84
N THR A 145 -26.33 1.96 4.54
CA THR A 145 -27.27 2.45 3.55
C THR A 145 -27.74 1.30 2.70
N TRP A 146 -29.04 1.19 2.42
CA TRP A 146 -29.56 0.12 1.59
C TRP A 146 -30.79 0.55 0.80
N ASN A 147 -31.02 -0.14 -0.30
CA ASN A 147 -32.26 -0.14 -1.06
C ASN A 147 -32.52 -1.59 -1.50
N LEU A 148 -33.73 -2.08 -1.22
CA LEU A 148 -34.17 -3.45 -1.55
C LEU A 148 -35.49 -3.41 -2.35
N GLY A 149 -35.67 -2.35 -3.16
CA GLY A 149 -36.83 -2.17 -4.04
C GLY A 149 -37.92 -1.23 -3.50
N SER A 150 -37.72 -0.60 -2.34
CA SER A 150 -38.67 0.36 -1.73
C SER A 150 -38.09 1.78 -1.58
N GLY A 151 -36.93 2.05 -2.18
CA GLY A 151 -36.20 3.30 -2.04
C GLY A 151 -35.06 3.21 -1.03
N MET A 152 -34.27 4.29 -0.97
CA MET A 152 -33.06 4.37 -0.15
C MET A 152 -33.40 4.60 1.33
N TYR A 153 -32.88 3.73 2.18
CA TYR A 153 -32.89 3.87 3.63
C TYR A 153 -31.47 4.03 4.16
N GLN A 154 -31.32 4.79 5.25
CA GLN A 154 -30.04 5.03 5.90
C GLN A 154 -30.19 4.85 7.42
N SER A 155 -29.24 4.14 8.02
CA SER A 155 -29.11 4.00 9.47
C SER A 155 -27.70 4.36 9.92
N THR A 156 -27.59 5.21 10.93
CA THR A 156 -26.32 5.47 11.61
C THR A 156 -26.12 4.38 12.64
N LEU A 157 -25.17 3.47 12.39
CA LEU A 157 -25.00 2.28 13.21
C LEU A 157 -24.25 2.59 14.51
N ILE A 158 -23.02 3.14 14.42
CA ILE A 158 -22.14 3.30 15.58
C ILE A 158 -21.19 4.50 15.39
N SER A 159 -20.86 5.20 16.48
CA SER A 159 -19.75 6.15 16.54
C SER A 159 -18.42 5.41 16.73
N ALA A 160 -17.51 5.53 15.78
CA ALA A 160 -16.17 4.94 15.83
C ALA A 160 -15.30 5.51 16.96
N TYR A 161 -15.64 6.69 17.50
CA TYR A 161 -15.01 7.26 18.70
C TYR A 161 -15.18 6.37 19.94
N LEU A 162 -16.27 5.60 20.02
CA LEU A 162 -16.57 4.76 21.20
C LEU A 162 -15.92 3.37 21.15
N LEU A 163 -15.35 2.96 20.01
CA LEU A 163 -14.99 1.55 19.77
C LEU A 163 -13.50 1.24 19.80
N GLY A 164 -12.60 2.23 19.79
CA GLY A 164 -11.16 1.99 19.97
C GLY A 164 -10.53 0.91 19.06
N CYS A 165 -11.18 0.53 17.93
CA CYS A 165 -10.91 -0.55 16.96
C CYS A 165 -11.89 -1.76 16.96
N TYR A 166 -12.82 -1.71 16.00
CA TYR A 166 -13.33 -2.77 15.08
C TYR A 166 -13.97 -4.07 15.59
N ASN A 167 -15.30 -4.06 15.65
CA ASN A 167 -16.16 -5.11 15.09
C ASN A 167 -17.50 -4.47 14.73
N ILE A 168 -17.94 -4.60 13.47
CA ILE A 168 -19.31 -4.28 13.08
C ILE A 168 -20.01 -5.61 12.83
N ASN A 169 -21.01 -5.92 13.64
CA ASN A 169 -21.99 -6.96 13.34
C ASN A 169 -23.24 -6.24 12.84
N THR A 170 -23.61 -6.46 11.59
CA THR A 170 -24.94 -6.09 11.08
C THR A 170 -25.86 -7.27 11.32
N TYR A 171 -26.88 -7.09 12.18
CA TYR A 171 -27.94 -8.08 12.40
C TYR A 171 -29.06 -7.92 11.37
#